data_AF-A0A350T0Y2-F1
#
_entry.id   AF-A0A350T0Y2-F1
#
_cell.length_a   1.000
_cell.length_b   1.000
_cell.length_c   1.000
_cell.angle_alpha   90.00
_cell.angle_beta   90.00
_cell.angle_gamma   90.00
#
_symmetry.space_group_name_H-M   'P 1'
#
loop_
_entity.id
_entity.type
_entity.pdbx_description
1 polymer ?
#
loop_
_entity_poly.entity_id
_entity_poly.type
_entity_poly.pdbx_seq_one_letter_code
_entity_poly.pdbx_strand_id
1 'polypeptide(L)'
;MADAHEIEQQERVRQGDVLTVELTDIAFHGASIGRHDGQVVFADYGIPGETAEILIEKVKRSMLLARVAEPVEPSADRVDPPCPYFGICGGCQWQHIAYARQLELKAHVVAEQLRRIGNFDDAPVSPMIGCDRPYGYRNNARFTTSPDGELGYISRPGSG
;
A
#
# COMPACT_ATOMS: atom_id res chain seq x y z
N MET A 1 45.83 -5.52 19.03
CA MET A 1 46.11 -4.18 18.46
C MET A 1 45.68 -4.22 16.99
N ALA A 2 44.49 -3.80 16.57
CA ALA A 2 43.34 -3.18 17.21
C ALA A 2 42.05 -3.94 16.78
N ASP A 3 40.97 -3.74 17.54
CA ASP A 3 39.69 -4.44 17.53
C ASP A 3 38.98 -4.52 16.17
N ALA A 4 38.49 -5.72 15.84
CA ALA A 4 37.50 -5.96 14.79
C ALA A 4 36.06 -5.77 15.35
N HIS A 5 35.84 -4.70 16.11
CA HIS A 5 34.58 -4.42 16.80
C HIS A 5 34.05 -3.01 16.48
N GLU A 6 34.00 -2.69 15.19
CA GLU A 6 33.14 -1.65 14.64
C GLU A 6 32.17 -2.31 13.66
N ILE A 7 31.40 -3.28 14.14
CA ILE A 7 30.13 -3.60 13.48
C ILE A 7 29.19 -2.50 13.95
N GLU A 8 29.04 -1.48 13.10
CA GLU A 8 27.98 -0.48 13.15
C GLU A 8 26.69 -1.16 13.66
N GLN A 9 26.25 -0.78 14.85
CA GLN A 9 24.97 -1.22 15.38
C GLN A 9 23.88 -0.56 14.55
N GLN A 10 23.58 -1.13 13.39
CA GLN A 10 22.46 -0.72 12.56
C GLN A 10 21.20 -0.87 13.43
N GLU A 11 20.59 0.26 13.76
CA GLU A 11 19.49 0.31 14.70
C GLU A 11 18.31 -0.49 14.13
N ARG A 12 17.94 -1.56 14.81
CA ARG A 12 16.97 -2.52 14.27
C ARG A 12 15.57 -1.89 14.25
N VAL A 13 14.99 -1.75 13.06
CA VAL A 13 13.63 -1.23 12.83
C VAL A 13 12.61 -1.91 13.75
N ARG A 14 11.72 -1.11 14.35
CA ARG A 14 10.68 -1.51 15.30
C ARG A 14 9.30 -1.08 14.80
N GLN A 15 8.27 -1.71 15.35
CA GLN A 15 6.90 -1.26 15.16
C GLN A 15 6.73 0.12 15.81
N GLY A 16 6.07 1.03 15.10
CA GLY A 16 5.89 2.43 15.51
C GLY A 16 6.94 3.38 14.95
N ASP A 17 8.03 2.87 14.39
CA ASP A 17 9.05 3.71 13.74
C ASP A 17 8.47 4.39 12.50
N VAL A 18 8.97 5.58 12.19
CA VAL A 18 8.69 6.29 10.95
C VAL A 18 9.95 6.28 10.11
N LEU A 19 9.84 5.83 8.85
CA LEU A 19 10.94 5.78 7.90
C LEU A 19 10.58 6.57 6.64
N THR A 20 11.55 7.22 6.02
CA THR A 20 11.38 7.78 4.68
C THR A 20 11.80 6.74 3.64
N VAL A 21 10.89 6.39 2.74
CA VAL A 21 11.12 5.32 1.75
C VAL A 21 10.59 5.75 0.39
N GLU A 22 11.40 5.48 -0.65
CA GLU A 22 10.96 5.55 -2.04
C GLU A 22 10.11 4.32 -2.38
N LEU A 23 8.92 4.57 -2.93
CA LEU A 23 7.95 3.58 -3.34
C LEU A 23 8.05 3.37 -4.85
N THR A 24 8.51 2.20 -5.27
CA THR A 24 8.91 1.95 -6.66
C THR A 24 7.92 1.09 -7.43
N ASP A 25 7.10 0.29 -6.75
CA ASP A 25 6.20 -0.69 -7.38
C ASP A 25 4.94 -0.89 -6.51
N ILE A 26 3.98 -1.69 -6.94
CA ILE A 26 2.74 -1.97 -6.21
C ILE A 26 2.44 -3.47 -6.14
N ALA A 27 2.08 -3.94 -4.96
CA ALA A 27 1.71 -5.32 -4.72
C ALA A 27 0.23 -5.58 -5.04
N PHE A 28 -0.09 -6.87 -5.17
CA PHE A 28 -1.48 -7.33 -5.14
C PHE A 28 -2.17 -6.82 -3.86
N HIS A 29 -3.39 -6.29 -4.01
CA HIS A 29 -4.19 -5.53 -3.02
C HIS A 29 -3.86 -4.03 -2.84
N GLY A 30 -2.79 -3.50 -3.44
CA GLY A 30 -2.56 -2.06 -3.52
C GLY A 30 -1.56 -1.47 -2.54
N ALA A 31 -0.87 -2.30 -1.74
CA ALA A 31 0.27 -1.83 -0.96
C ALA A 31 1.43 -1.49 -1.90
N SER A 32 1.97 -0.28 -1.80
CA SER A 32 3.16 0.12 -2.55
C SER A 32 4.41 -0.54 -1.98
N ILE A 33 5.37 -0.83 -2.85
CA ILE A 33 6.58 -1.58 -2.53
C ILE A 33 7.75 -0.62 -2.52
N GLY A 34 8.55 -0.69 -1.46
CA GLY A 34 9.85 -0.02 -1.36
C GLY A 34 10.89 -0.95 -0.75
N ARG A 35 12.08 -0.42 -0.46
CA ARG A 35 13.14 -1.14 0.25
C ARG A 35 13.80 -0.25 1.28
N HIS A 36 14.14 -0.85 2.42
CA HIS A 36 14.91 -0.22 3.47
C HIS A 36 15.81 -1.27 4.11
N ASP A 37 17.12 -1.02 4.16
CA ASP A 37 18.12 -1.89 4.77
C ASP A 37 17.97 -3.39 4.42
N GLY A 38 17.80 -3.67 3.12
CA GLY A 38 17.65 -5.02 2.59
C GLY A 38 16.28 -5.68 2.83
N GLN A 39 15.40 -5.07 3.63
CA GLN A 39 14.01 -5.51 3.82
C GLN A 39 13.09 -4.93 2.74
N VAL A 40 12.11 -5.72 2.31
CA VAL A 40 11.05 -5.24 1.42
C VAL A 40 9.98 -4.54 2.26
N VAL A 41 9.65 -3.31 1.90
CA VAL A 41 8.58 -2.54 2.53
C VAL A 41 7.30 -2.73 1.72
N PHE A 42 6.19 -2.99 2.41
CA PHE A 42 4.84 -2.91 1.87
C PHE A 42 4.10 -1.80 2.61
N ALA A 43 3.87 -0.68 1.92
CA ALA A 43 3.23 0.51 2.46
C ALA A 43 1.82 0.67 1.89
N ASP A 44 0.80 0.45 2.72
CA ASP A 44 -0.57 0.81 2.37
C ASP A 44 -0.68 2.32 2.09
N TYR A 45 -1.56 2.69 1.17
CA TYR A 45 -1.87 4.09 0.83
C TYR A 45 -0.74 4.91 0.18
N GLY A 46 0.32 4.23 -0.25
CA GLY A 46 1.32 4.81 -1.16
C GLY A 46 0.95 4.66 -2.62
N ILE A 47 1.70 5.37 -3.47
CA ILE A 47 1.63 5.28 -4.93
C ILE A 47 3.06 5.06 -5.46
N PRO A 48 3.29 4.15 -6.44
CA PRO A 48 4.60 4.04 -7.07
C PRO A 48 5.03 5.37 -7.71
N GLY A 49 6.29 5.75 -7.47
CA GLY A 49 6.88 7.05 -7.82
C GLY A 49 6.88 8.07 -6.68
N GLU A 50 6.45 7.69 -5.47
CA GLU A 50 6.46 8.58 -4.30
C GLU A 50 7.67 8.34 -3.40
N THR A 51 8.18 9.43 -2.81
CA THR A 51 8.94 9.37 -1.57
C THR A 51 7.99 9.68 -0.42
N ALA A 52 7.89 8.81 0.58
CA ALA A 52 6.92 8.97 1.66
C ALA A 52 7.50 8.63 3.02
N GLU A 53 7.00 9.32 4.06
CA GLU A 53 7.12 8.88 5.44
C GLU A 53 6.12 7.76 5.68
N ILE A 54 6.63 6.59 6.07
CA ILE A 54 5.84 5.40 6.35
C ILE A 54 5.90 5.10 7.84
N LEU A 55 4.75 4.79 8.44
CA LEU A 55 4.65 4.28 9.80
C LEU A 55 4.73 2.75 9.77
N ILE A 56 5.72 2.17 10.46
CA ILE A 56 5.91 0.73 10.54
C ILE A 56 4.87 0.11 11.47
N GLU A 57 4.03 -0.77 10.93
CA GLU A 57 2.95 -1.42 11.67
C GLU A 57 3.32 -2.83 12.10
N LYS A 58 4.17 -3.50 11.34
CA LYS A 58 4.67 -4.84 11.69
C LYS A 58 6.03 -5.11 11.08
N VAL A 59 6.96 -5.53 11.92
CA VAL A 59 8.29 -6.00 11.50
C VAL A 59 8.26 -7.52 11.33
N LYS A 60 8.71 -8.02 10.19
CA LYS A 60 8.99 -9.44 9.93
C LYS A 60 10.45 -9.61 9.52
N ARG A 61 10.91 -10.86 9.47
CA ARG A 61 12.33 -11.20 9.21
C ARG A 61 12.91 -10.54 7.94
N SER A 62 12.15 -10.51 6.84
CA SER A 62 12.60 -10.01 5.53
C SER A 62 11.73 -8.91 4.94
N MET A 63 10.70 -8.48 5.68
CA MET A 63 9.75 -7.49 5.18
C MET A 63 9.19 -6.62 6.32
N LEU A 64 8.82 -5.40 5.96
CA LEU A 64 8.16 -4.44 6.81
C LEU A 64 6.75 -4.21 6.26
N LEU A 65 5.74 -4.30 7.12
CA LEU A 65 4.39 -3.86 6.80
C LEU A 65 4.19 -2.49 7.41
N ALA A 66 3.74 -1.55 6.59
CA ALA A 66 3.64 -0.15 6.93
C ALA A 66 2.44 0.48 6.25
N ARG A 67 2.17 1.74 6.59
CA ARG A 67 1.29 2.61 5.82
C ARG A 67 1.95 3.95 5.61
N VAL A 68 1.64 4.63 4.51
CA VAL A 68 2.03 6.03 4.32
C VAL A 68 1.36 6.87 5.40
N ALA A 69 2.18 7.58 6.16
CA ALA A 69 1.74 8.62 7.10
C ALA A 69 1.63 9.96 6.37
N GLU A 70 2.66 10.31 5.59
CA GLU A 70 2.73 11.54 4.83
C GLU A 70 3.54 11.33 3.53
N PRO A 71 3.05 11.77 2.36
CA PRO A 71 3.87 11.82 1.16
C PRO A 71 4.85 13.01 1.25
N VAL A 72 6.15 12.74 1.22
CA VAL A 72 7.20 13.77 1.19
C VAL A 72 7.32 14.36 -0.20
N GLU A 73 7.31 13.48 -1.21
CA GLU A 73 7.25 13.81 -2.63
C GLU A 73 6.05 13.07 -3.23
N PRO A 74 4.86 13.69 -3.28
CA PRO A 74 3.65 13.02 -3.73
C PRO A 74 3.68 12.76 -5.24
N SER A 75 3.03 11.69 -5.66
CA SER A 75 2.80 11.40 -7.06
C SER A 75 1.82 12.42 -7.64
N ALA A 76 2.00 12.78 -8.91
CA ALA A 76 1.03 13.61 -9.63
C ALA A 76 -0.36 12.94 -9.72
N ASP A 77 -0.44 11.62 -9.53
CA ASP A 77 -1.69 10.86 -9.51
C ASP A 77 -2.33 10.78 -8.12
N ARG A 78 -1.74 11.40 -7.09
CA ARG A 78 -2.35 11.45 -5.75
C ARG A 78 -3.55 12.39 -5.77
N VAL A 79 -4.67 11.91 -5.25
CA VAL A 79 -5.92 12.68 -5.12
C VAL A 79 -6.48 12.54 -3.71
N ASP A 80 -7.27 13.52 -3.29
CA ASP A 80 -7.99 13.44 -2.03
C ASP A 80 -9.10 12.36 -2.12
N PRO A 81 -9.09 11.35 -1.24
CA PRO A 81 -10.16 10.36 -1.20
C PRO A 81 -11.51 11.02 -0.91
N PRO A 82 -12.56 10.78 -1.71
CA PRO A 82 -13.87 11.39 -1.46
C PRO A 82 -14.60 10.80 -0.25
N CYS A 83 -14.20 9.59 0.20
CA CYS A 83 -14.76 8.97 1.40
C CYS A 83 -14.06 9.49 2.66
N PRO A 84 -14.78 10.12 3.62
CA PRO A 84 -14.19 10.63 4.85
C PRO A 84 -13.66 9.53 5.78
N TYR A 85 -14.03 8.26 5.54
CA TYR A 85 -13.59 7.10 6.31
C TYR A 85 -12.42 6.34 5.67
N PHE A 86 -11.91 6.82 4.53
CA PHE A 86 -10.76 6.19 3.88
C PHE A 86 -9.54 6.18 4.82
N GLY A 87 -8.75 5.10 4.79
CA GLY A 87 -7.61 4.90 5.70
C GLY A 87 -7.96 4.23 7.02
N ILE A 88 -9.20 4.38 7.50
CA ILE A 88 -9.70 3.75 8.74
C ILE A 88 -10.58 2.55 8.41
N CYS A 89 -11.57 2.76 7.53
CA CYS A 89 -12.45 1.71 7.05
C CYS A 89 -11.69 0.75 6.11
N GLY A 90 -11.78 -0.56 6.35
CA GLY A 90 -11.12 -1.58 5.52
C GLY A 90 -11.73 -1.80 4.13
N GLY A 91 -12.74 -1.00 3.74
CA GLY A 91 -13.54 -1.24 2.55
C GLY A 91 -12.94 -0.77 1.21
N CYS A 92 -11.96 0.13 1.23
CA CYS A 92 -11.36 0.73 0.03
C CYS A 92 -9.85 0.92 0.22
N GLN A 93 -9.07 0.60 -0.81
CA GLN A 93 -7.59 0.62 -0.73
C GLN A 93 -6.94 1.61 -1.71
N TRP A 94 -7.69 2.17 -2.68
CA TRP A 94 -7.12 2.92 -3.82
C TRP A 94 -7.70 4.33 -4.02
N GLN A 95 -8.55 4.83 -3.11
CA GLN A 95 -9.24 6.11 -3.33
C GLN A 95 -8.29 7.32 -3.33
N HIS A 96 -7.07 7.16 -2.83
CA HIS A 96 -6.00 8.17 -2.88
C HIS A 96 -5.30 8.25 -4.24
N ILE A 97 -5.67 7.40 -5.20
CA ILE A 97 -5.04 7.30 -6.53
C ILE A 97 -6.04 7.75 -7.59
N ALA A 98 -5.62 8.63 -8.50
CA ALA A 98 -6.39 9.06 -9.66
C ALA A 98 -6.89 7.85 -10.45
N TYR A 99 -8.16 7.88 -10.90
CA TYR A 99 -8.80 6.69 -11.45
C TYR A 99 -8.09 6.10 -12.67
N ALA A 100 -7.58 6.94 -13.58
CA ALA A 100 -6.80 6.50 -14.73
C ALA A 100 -5.56 5.69 -14.29
N ARG A 101 -4.83 6.21 -13.30
CA ARG A 101 -3.67 5.51 -12.73
C ARG A 101 -4.04 4.21 -12.04
N GLN A 102 -5.22 4.11 -11.41
CA GLN A 102 -5.70 2.84 -10.85
C GLN A 102 -5.82 1.75 -11.92
N LEU A 103 -6.28 2.10 -13.14
CA LEU A 103 -6.45 1.15 -14.24
C LEU A 103 -5.09 0.63 -14.73
N GLU A 104 -4.12 1.53 -14.90
CA GLU A 104 -2.75 1.20 -15.30
C GLU A 104 -2.07 0.28 -14.28
N LEU A 105 -2.12 0.65 -13.01
CA LEU A 105 -1.50 -0.12 -11.93
C LEU A 105 -2.16 -1.50 -11.76
N LYS A 106 -3.48 -1.62 -11.98
CA LYS A 106 -4.16 -2.94 -11.99
C LYS A 106 -3.70 -3.80 -13.16
N ALA A 107 -3.54 -3.23 -14.35
CA ALA A 107 -2.98 -3.93 -15.51
C ALA A 107 -1.55 -4.41 -15.21
N HIS A 108 -0.73 -3.53 -14.63
CA HIS A 108 0.63 -3.83 -14.21
C HIS A 108 0.70 -4.99 -13.21
N VAL A 109 -0.13 -4.97 -12.16
CA VAL A 109 -0.20 -6.07 -11.18
C VAL A 109 -0.51 -7.40 -11.87
N VAL A 110 -1.50 -7.45 -12.78
CA VAL A 110 -1.82 -8.68 -13.52
C VAL A 110 -0.64 -9.14 -14.37
N ALA A 111 0.01 -8.22 -15.08
CA ALA A 111 1.16 -8.53 -15.92
C ALA A 111 2.32 -9.11 -15.09
N GLU A 112 2.64 -8.51 -13.95
CA GLU A 112 3.69 -9.00 -13.05
C GLU A 112 3.39 -10.39 -12.50
N GLN A 113 2.12 -10.69 -12.15
CA GLN A 113 1.77 -12.04 -11.70
C GLN A 113 1.89 -13.07 -12.83
N LEU A 114 1.49 -12.73 -14.06
CA LEU A 114 1.65 -13.61 -15.22
C LEU A 114 3.14 -13.88 -15.51
N ARG A 115 4.00 -12.87 -15.42
CA ARG A 115 5.44 -13.03 -15.59
C ARG A 115 6.03 -13.93 -14.50
N ARG A 116 5.83 -13.57 -13.23
CA ARG A 116 6.54 -14.18 -12.09
C ARG A 116 6.00 -15.54 -11.68
N ILE A 117 4.70 -15.76 -11.80
CA ILE A 117 4.03 -17.01 -11.38
C ILE A 117 3.65 -17.84 -12.60
N GLY A 118 3.12 -17.20 -13.63
CA GLY A 118 2.69 -17.87 -14.86
C GLY A 118 3.81 -18.22 -15.82
N ASN A 119 5.04 -17.72 -15.62
CA ASN A 119 6.19 -17.88 -16.51
C ASN A 119 5.91 -17.41 -17.95
N PHE A 120 5.15 -16.33 -18.09
CA PHE A 120 4.98 -15.64 -19.37
C PHE A 120 6.07 -14.59 -19.54
N ASP A 121 7.02 -14.77 -20.47
CA ASP A 121 8.04 -13.75 -20.75
C ASP A 121 7.40 -12.46 -21.27
N ASP A 122 6.41 -12.60 -22.16
CA ASP A 122 5.56 -11.50 -22.65
C ASP A 122 4.12 -11.71 -22.16
N ALA A 123 3.75 -10.99 -21.10
CA ALA A 123 2.44 -11.12 -20.47
C ALA A 123 1.36 -10.42 -21.31
N PRO A 124 0.36 -11.16 -21.87
CA PRO A 124 -0.61 -10.61 -22.80
C PRO A 124 -1.76 -9.89 -22.07
N VAL A 125 -1.47 -8.77 -21.41
CA VAL A 125 -2.45 -8.00 -20.65
C VAL A 125 -3.00 -6.86 -21.50
N SER A 126 -4.30 -6.91 -21.79
CA SER A 126 -5.02 -5.79 -22.44
C SER A 126 -5.25 -4.64 -21.45
N PRO A 127 -5.47 -3.40 -21.94
CA PRO A 127 -5.86 -2.28 -21.09
C PRO A 127 -7.07 -2.60 -20.22
N MET A 128 -7.06 -2.14 -18.97
CA MET A 128 -8.18 -2.36 -18.05
C MET A 128 -9.42 -1.58 -18.50
N ILE A 129 -10.56 -2.27 -18.53
CA ILE A 129 -11.85 -1.64 -18.85
C ILE A 129 -12.28 -0.80 -17.64
N GLY A 130 -12.29 0.52 -17.83
CA GLY A 130 -12.75 1.47 -16.82
C GLY A 130 -14.27 1.53 -16.68
N CYS A 131 -14.73 2.11 -15.58
CA CYS A 131 -16.11 2.46 -15.33
C CYS A 131 -16.29 3.97 -15.48
N ASP A 132 -17.27 4.40 -16.27
CA ASP A 132 -17.56 5.84 -16.47
C ASP A 132 -17.95 6.56 -15.17
N ARG A 133 -18.55 5.81 -14.23
CA ARG A 133 -18.97 6.30 -12.91
C ARG A 133 -18.39 5.41 -11.82
N PRO A 134 -17.14 5.64 -11.38
CA PRO A 134 -16.42 4.73 -10.48
C PRO A 134 -16.92 4.72 -9.03
N TYR A 135 -17.98 5.48 -8.71
CA TYR A 135 -18.61 5.58 -7.40
C TYR A 135 -20.09 5.19 -7.46
N GLY A 136 -20.65 4.75 -6.33
CA GLY A 136 -22.05 4.34 -6.23
C GLY A 136 -22.37 2.99 -6.90
N TYR A 137 -21.34 2.22 -7.29
CA TYR A 137 -21.51 0.96 -8.04
C TYR A 137 -21.96 -0.24 -7.18
N ARG A 138 -21.74 -0.22 -5.85
CA ARG A 138 -22.19 -1.31 -4.97
C ARG A 138 -23.70 -1.21 -4.74
N ASN A 139 -24.44 -2.25 -5.14
CA ASN A 139 -25.89 -2.36 -4.95
C ASN A 139 -26.29 -3.10 -3.65
N ASN A 140 -25.30 -3.58 -2.88
CA ASN A 140 -25.49 -4.29 -1.62
C ASN A 140 -24.42 -3.84 -0.62
N ALA A 141 -24.82 -3.72 0.65
CA ALA A 141 -23.94 -3.46 1.77
C ALA A 141 -24.31 -4.37 2.94
N ARG A 142 -23.28 -4.88 3.63
CA ARG A 142 -23.42 -5.55 4.93
C ARG A 142 -22.73 -4.69 5.98
N PHE A 143 -23.48 -4.33 7.00
CA PHE A 143 -22.98 -3.56 8.14
C PHE A 143 -22.70 -4.49 9.31
N THR A 144 -21.74 -4.09 10.13
CA THR A 144 -21.40 -4.71 11.42
C THR A 144 -21.78 -3.74 12.54
N THR A 145 -22.17 -4.27 13.70
CA THR A 145 -22.45 -3.47 14.90
C THR A 145 -21.27 -3.49 15.86
N SER A 146 -20.92 -2.34 16.44
CA SER A 146 -20.01 -2.25 17.58
C SER A 146 -20.68 -2.76 18.87
N PRO A 147 -19.92 -3.01 19.95
CA PRO A 147 -20.49 -3.32 21.27
C PRO A 147 -21.46 -2.24 21.79
N ASP A 148 -21.23 -0.98 21.42
CA ASP A 148 -22.08 0.16 21.78
C ASP A 148 -23.30 0.32 20.86
N GLY A 149 -23.47 -0.57 19.86
CA GLY A 149 -24.61 -0.60 18.96
C GLY A 149 -24.47 0.26 17.70
N GLU A 150 -23.29 0.83 17.45
CA GLU A 150 -23.04 1.64 16.26
C GLU A 150 -22.88 0.78 15.00
N LEU A 151 -23.47 1.22 13.88
CA LEU A 151 -23.38 0.53 12.60
C LEU A 151 -22.19 1.03 11.78
N GLY A 152 -21.42 0.11 11.20
CA GLY A 152 -20.29 0.48 10.34
C GLY A 152 -19.72 -0.68 9.54
N TYR A 153 -18.52 -0.45 9.02
CA TYR A 153 -17.66 -1.47 8.42
C TYR A 153 -16.51 -1.80 9.36
N ILE A 154 -15.88 -2.96 9.16
CA ILE A 154 -14.72 -3.37 9.95
C ILE A 154 -13.53 -2.46 9.59
N SER A 155 -12.82 -2.00 10.62
CA SER A 155 -11.61 -1.22 10.49
C SER A 155 -10.49 -2.03 9.83
N ARG A 156 -9.48 -1.35 9.28
CA ARG A 156 -8.30 -2.06 8.79
C ARG A 156 -7.58 -2.74 9.96
N PRO A 157 -7.06 -3.96 9.82
CA PRO A 157 -6.26 -4.58 10.87
C PRO A 157 -5.11 -3.67 11.30
N GLY A 158 -5.02 -3.36 12.60
CA GLY A 158 -3.98 -2.48 13.16
C GLY A 158 -4.32 -0.98 13.20
N SER A 159 -5.51 -0.55 12.77
CA SER A 159 -5.92 0.87 12.83
C SER A 159 -6.57 1.29 14.17
N GLY A 160 -6.21 0.65 15.29
CA GLY A 160 -6.85 0.85 16.60
C GLY A 160 -7.73 -0.34 17.01
#